data_AF-A0A7K0NBQ4-F1
#
_entry.id   AF-A0A7K0NBQ4-F1
#
_cell.length_a   1.000
_cell.length_b   1.000
_cell.length_c   1.000
_cell.angle_alpha   90.00
_cell.angle_beta   90.00
_cell.angle_gamma   90.00
#
_symmetry.space_group_name_H-M   'P 1'
#
loop_
_entity.id
_entity.type
_entity.pdbx_description
1 polymer ?
#
loop_
_entity_poly.entity_id
_entity_poly.type
_entity_poly.pdbx_seq_one_letter_code
_entity_poly.pdbx_strand_id
1 'polypeptide(L)'
;MVSKKKSSTKKKTAKSAPKKSASGSKKKLELKKKLELKKKLELKKKLDLKKKLDLKKKLELKKKLELKKKLELKKKLELKKKLELKKKLELKKKLELKKKLELKKKLDLKKKLELKKQLDLKKKLELQKNLEKKAREAAVKALKRQREIEKRAAAAAKAQLLKEKKKEAIRVAKERAKLKADQIAERLALRAAKEQEKQAIKAAREAEKAAKLAAREAERLAEIEANRKPVAPPKPPIIKGVMQDGITPTKEFNFEFLLSQREMLIAERRNLLGQADRLESEANAIVENSEMGDVQFDDEGGEGDTMVVERERDLTLSASARQTVEEIDDALKRIETGDYGYSGRSGLPIPRERLKALPWTTELVQERAGGIGSY
;
A
#
# COMPACT_ATOMS: atom_id res chain seq x y z
N MET A 1 67.23 -93.08 -16.28
CA MET A 1 68.47 -93.32 -17.07
C MET A 1 69.37 -92.08 -16.90
N VAL A 2 70.60 -92.19 -16.38
CA VAL A 2 71.89 -92.36 -17.13
C VAL A 2 72.29 -91.06 -17.87
N SER A 3 73.44 -90.39 -17.69
CA SER A 3 74.65 -90.56 -16.83
C SER A 3 75.43 -89.21 -16.71
N LYS A 4 76.15 -88.84 -15.61
CA LYS A 4 77.56 -89.18 -15.19
C LYS A 4 78.64 -88.75 -16.23
N LYS A 5 79.83 -88.14 -15.95
CA LYS A 5 80.90 -88.17 -14.89
C LYS A 5 81.72 -86.81 -14.90
N LYS A 6 82.43 -86.28 -13.86
CA LYS A 6 83.66 -86.64 -13.05
C LYS A 6 85.03 -86.56 -13.81
N SER A 7 86.26 -86.31 -13.26
CA SER A 7 86.85 -85.81 -11.95
C SER A 7 88.42 -85.93 -11.88
N SER A 8 89.19 -85.31 -10.93
CA SER A 8 90.59 -85.73 -10.45
C SER A 8 91.25 -84.84 -9.33
N THR A 9 92.22 -85.32 -8.48
CA THR A 9 93.02 -84.53 -7.44
C THR A 9 94.34 -85.20 -6.87
N LYS A 10 95.19 -84.43 -6.11
CA LYS A 10 96.27 -84.80 -5.09
C LYS A 10 97.73 -85.12 -5.60
N LYS A 11 98.87 -85.16 -4.84
CA LYS A 11 99.23 -85.37 -3.39
C LYS A 11 100.57 -84.67 -2.89
N LYS A 12 101.11 -85.01 -1.69
CA LYS A 12 102.33 -84.48 -0.94
C LYS A 12 103.72 -85.11 -1.39
N THR A 13 104.95 -84.88 -0.86
CA THR A 13 105.56 -84.24 0.38
C THR A 13 106.94 -83.52 0.04
N ALA A 14 108.10 -83.34 0.75
CA ALA A 14 108.80 -83.71 2.03
C ALA A 14 109.96 -82.69 2.39
N LYS A 15 110.69 -82.75 3.55
CA LYS A 15 111.87 -81.84 3.90
C LYS A 15 112.83 -82.30 5.06
N SER A 16 113.98 -81.61 5.28
CA SER A 16 115.13 -81.87 6.24
C SER A 16 115.99 -80.58 6.56
N ALA A 17 117.07 -80.43 7.38
CA ALA A 17 117.69 -81.04 8.60
C ALA A 17 118.78 -80.03 9.24
N PRO A 18 119.38 -80.25 10.45
CA PRO A 18 120.19 -79.23 11.21
C PRO A 18 121.63 -79.63 11.74
N LYS A 19 122.42 -78.69 12.38
CA LYS A 19 123.69 -78.96 13.16
C LYS A 19 124.15 -77.83 14.15
N LYS A 20 125.37 -77.91 14.76
CA LYS A 20 126.00 -77.09 15.89
C LYS A 20 127.57 -77.07 15.72
N SER A 21 128.53 -76.35 16.38
CA SER A 21 128.73 -75.46 17.59
C SER A 21 129.87 -74.40 17.27
N ALA A 22 130.75 -73.73 18.09
CA ALA A 22 131.13 -73.53 19.54
C ALA A 22 132.06 -72.26 19.72
N SER A 23 132.39 -71.76 20.95
CA SER A 23 133.44 -70.74 21.32
C SER A 23 133.63 -70.61 22.86
N GLY A 24 134.53 -69.83 23.56
CA GLY A 24 135.69 -68.93 23.25
C GLY A 24 136.03 -67.91 24.41
N SER A 25 137.30 -67.50 24.67
CA SER A 25 137.75 -66.64 25.84
C SER A 25 138.49 -65.29 25.50
N LYS A 26 138.69 -64.33 26.47
CA LYS A 26 138.95 -62.82 26.34
C LYS A 26 140.08 -62.27 27.29
N LYS A 27 140.55 -60.99 27.50
CA LYS A 27 140.04 -59.55 27.47
C LYS A 27 140.96 -58.49 26.71
N LYS A 28 141.48 -57.28 27.10
CA LYS A 28 141.87 -56.51 28.35
C LYS A 28 141.46 -54.97 28.41
N LEU A 29 142.39 -53.97 28.49
CA LEU A 29 142.21 -52.48 28.69
C LEU A 29 143.55 -51.62 28.53
N GLU A 30 143.53 -50.29 28.25
CA GLU A 30 144.65 -49.38 27.77
C GLU A 30 145.44 -48.52 28.84
N LEU A 31 146.02 -47.27 28.74
CA LEU A 31 146.18 -46.12 27.75
C LEU A 31 147.29 -45.05 28.18
N LYS A 32 147.54 -43.94 27.42
CA LYS A 32 148.06 -42.53 27.77
C LYS A 32 149.50 -41.99 27.38
N LYS A 33 149.60 -41.25 26.24
CA LYS A 33 150.43 -40.05 25.79
C LYS A 33 151.99 -39.82 25.99
N LYS A 34 152.70 -39.68 24.83
CA LYS A 34 153.67 -38.61 24.33
C LYS A 34 155.21 -38.55 24.61
N LEU A 35 155.96 -38.04 23.58
CA LEU A 35 157.40 -37.59 23.45
C LEU A 35 158.54 -38.65 23.50
N GLU A 36 159.72 -38.54 22.82
CA GLU A 36 160.13 -37.80 21.58
C GLU A 36 161.44 -38.33 20.88
N LEU A 37 161.98 -37.58 19.90
CA LEU A 37 162.96 -37.90 18.82
C LEU A 37 164.48 -37.76 19.14
N LYS A 38 165.38 -38.44 18.36
CA LYS A 38 166.42 -37.83 17.44
C LYS A 38 167.57 -38.77 16.95
N LYS A 39 167.99 -38.59 15.67
CA LYS A 39 169.29 -38.99 15.01
C LYS A 39 169.60 -40.52 14.93
N LYS A 40 170.47 -41.07 14.04
CA LYS A 40 171.22 -40.57 12.86
C LYS A 40 171.06 -41.55 11.64
N LEU A 41 172.07 -41.74 10.78
CA LEU A 41 172.04 -42.52 9.51
C LEU A 41 173.47 -42.72 8.91
N GLU A 42 173.57 -43.32 7.70
CA GLU A 42 174.60 -43.12 6.62
C GLU A 42 175.59 -44.26 6.29
N LEU A 43 176.10 -44.26 5.03
CA LEU A 43 177.15 -45.11 4.40
C LEU A 43 176.79 -46.57 4.01
N LYS A 44 177.30 -47.17 2.91
CA LYS A 44 177.65 -46.64 1.55
C LYS A 44 177.74 -47.80 0.50
N LYS A 45 177.02 -47.63 -0.61
CA LYS A 45 177.37 -47.73 -2.06
C LYS A 45 178.54 -48.64 -2.58
N LYS A 46 178.33 -49.14 -3.82
CA LYS A 46 179.30 -49.65 -4.85
C LYS A 46 179.73 -51.15 -4.84
N LEU A 47 178.82 -52.11 -5.08
CA LEU A 47 179.12 -53.39 -5.77
C LEU A 47 177.84 -54.18 -6.11
N ASP A 48 177.04 -53.98 -7.15
CA ASP A 48 177.08 -53.27 -8.44
C ASP A 48 178.09 -53.74 -9.51
N LEU A 49 177.68 -53.50 -10.76
CA LEU A 49 178.37 -53.69 -12.04
C LEU A 49 178.78 -55.10 -12.50
N LYS A 50 178.77 -56.18 -11.69
CA LYS A 50 178.81 -57.55 -12.26
C LYS A 50 177.41 -58.05 -12.70
N LYS A 51 176.97 -57.47 -13.83
CA LYS A 51 176.34 -58.19 -14.96
C LYS A 51 175.15 -59.09 -14.55
N LYS A 52 173.90 -58.61 -14.47
CA LYS A 52 173.18 -57.68 -15.38
C LYS A 52 173.15 -58.15 -16.87
N LEU A 53 173.65 -59.33 -17.22
CA LEU A 53 173.59 -59.87 -18.60
C LEU A 53 172.56 -61.00 -18.77
N ASP A 54 172.60 -62.05 -17.96
CA ASP A 54 171.74 -63.25 -18.12
C ASP A 54 170.24 -63.00 -17.88
N LEU A 55 169.91 -61.91 -17.17
CA LEU A 55 168.53 -61.44 -17.01
C LEU A 55 167.91 -60.97 -18.33
N LYS A 56 168.69 -60.61 -19.36
CA LYS A 56 168.17 -60.01 -20.59
C LYS A 56 167.50 -61.04 -21.52
N LYS A 57 168.06 -62.26 -21.65
CA LYS A 57 167.49 -63.32 -22.50
C LYS A 57 166.21 -63.97 -21.93
N LYS A 58 166.06 -64.06 -20.60
CA LYS A 58 164.83 -64.62 -19.97
C LYS A 58 163.60 -63.69 -20.05
N LEU A 59 163.77 -62.43 -20.45
CA LEU A 59 162.70 -61.42 -20.43
C LEU A 59 161.81 -61.39 -21.68
N GLU A 60 162.30 -61.84 -22.85
CA GLU A 60 161.53 -61.74 -24.10
C GLU A 60 160.54 -62.89 -24.31
N LEU A 61 160.92 -64.12 -23.95
CA LEU A 61 160.05 -65.30 -24.09
C LEU A 61 158.78 -65.20 -23.22
N LYS A 62 158.84 -64.61 -22.02
CA LYS A 62 157.65 -64.39 -21.19
C LYS A 62 156.69 -63.34 -21.78
N LYS A 63 157.19 -62.27 -22.40
CA LYS A 63 156.34 -61.19 -22.93
C LYS A 63 155.46 -61.62 -24.11
N LYS A 64 155.92 -62.52 -24.98
CA LYS A 64 155.10 -63.03 -26.10
C LYS A 64 153.93 -63.92 -25.66
N LEU A 65 154.04 -64.60 -24.52
CA LEU A 65 152.98 -65.48 -23.99
C LEU A 65 151.80 -64.73 -23.35
N GLU A 66 152.04 -63.58 -22.69
CA GLU A 66 150.95 -62.81 -22.08
C GLU A 66 150.02 -62.14 -23.10
N LEU A 67 150.56 -61.69 -24.24
CA LEU A 67 149.80 -60.89 -25.21
C LEU A 67 148.69 -61.70 -25.90
N LYS A 68 148.91 -62.98 -26.21
CA LYS A 68 147.84 -63.85 -26.77
C LYS A 68 146.66 -64.00 -25.80
N LYS A 69 146.91 -64.27 -24.51
CA LYS A 69 145.83 -64.44 -23.51
C LYS A 69 145.02 -63.17 -23.24
N LYS A 70 145.63 -61.98 -23.35
CA LYS A 70 144.93 -60.69 -23.16
C LYS A 70 143.97 -60.34 -24.31
N LEU A 71 144.16 -60.88 -25.51
CA LEU A 71 143.31 -60.61 -26.68
C LEU A 71 141.97 -61.37 -26.67
N GLU A 72 141.97 -62.65 -26.26
CA GLU A 72 140.74 -63.46 -26.21
C GLU A 72 139.72 -62.95 -25.18
N LEU A 73 140.20 -62.45 -24.04
CA LEU A 73 139.35 -61.94 -22.96
C LEU A 73 138.59 -60.67 -23.37
N LYS A 74 139.18 -59.78 -24.19
CA LYS A 74 138.47 -58.58 -24.68
C LYS A 74 137.27 -58.94 -25.57
N LYS A 75 137.44 -59.84 -26.54
CA LYS A 75 136.35 -60.23 -27.47
C LYS A 75 135.14 -60.86 -26.75
N LYS A 76 135.35 -61.64 -25.69
CA LYS A 76 134.27 -62.23 -24.88
C LYS A 76 133.47 -61.19 -24.07
N LEU A 77 134.04 -60.02 -23.78
CA LEU A 77 133.40 -58.97 -22.98
C LEU A 77 132.43 -58.08 -23.78
N GLU A 78 132.73 -57.80 -25.05
CA GLU A 78 131.87 -56.95 -25.90
C GLU A 78 130.54 -57.61 -26.27
N LEU A 79 130.54 -58.93 -26.52
CA LEU A 79 129.33 -59.67 -26.90
C LEU A 79 128.25 -59.65 -25.80
N LYS A 80 128.65 -59.72 -24.51
CA LYS A 80 127.70 -59.61 -23.39
C LYS A 80 127.02 -58.23 -23.34
N LYS A 81 127.77 -57.13 -23.53
CA LYS A 81 127.20 -55.76 -23.48
C LYS A 81 126.18 -55.50 -24.60
N LYS A 82 126.39 -56.04 -25.81
CA LYS A 82 125.43 -55.86 -26.92
C LYS A 82 124.09 -56.58 -26.67
N LEU A 83 124.07 -57.68 -25.92
CA LEU A 83 122.84 -58.43 -25.59
C LEU A 83 121.94 -57.73 -24.55
N GLU A 84 122.52 -57.06 -23.55
CA GLU A 84 121.72 -56.34 -22.54
C GLU A 84 120.98 -55.13 -23.11
N LEU A 85 121.58 -54.40 -24.06
CA LEU A 85 120.98 -53.19 -24.65
C LEU A 85 119.71 -53.49 -25.45
N LYS A 86 119.67 -54.60 -26.22
CA LYS A 86 118.44 -55.00 -26.96
C LYS A 86 117.27 -55.25 -26.00
N LYS A 87 117.47 -55.99 -24.90
CA LYS A 87 116.41 -56.30 -23.93
C LYS A 87 115.82 -55.05 -23.24
N LYS A 88 116.63 -54.03 -22.98
CA LYS A 88 116.16 -52.77 -22.37
C LYS A 88 115.28 -51.94 -23.32
N LEU A 89 115.47 -52.04 -24.63
CA LEU A 89 114.70 -51.30 -25.63
C LEU A 89 113.27 -51.85 -25.83
N GLU A 90 113.09 -53.17 -25.83
CA GLU A 90 111.76 -53.79 -26.00
C GLU A 90 110.81 -53.47 -24.83
N LEU A 91 111.34 -53.45 -23.60
CA LEU A 91 110.54 -53.16 -22.40
C LEU A 91 109.98 -51.73 -22.40
N LYS A 92 110.72 -50.73 -22.88
CA LYS A 92 110.21 -49.35 -23.00
C LYS A 92 108.99 -49.27 -23.94
N LYS A 93 109.08 -49.87 -25.14
CA LYS A 93 107.98 -49.82 -26.13
C LYS A 93 106.68 -50.45 -25.61
N LYS A 94 106.75 -51.55 -24.85
CA LYS A 94 105.56 -52.21 -24.27
C LYS A 94 104.88 -51.39 -23.18
N LEU A 95 105.62 -50.59 -22.42
CA LEU A 95 105.07 -49.71 -21.37
C LEU A 95 104.30 -48.51 -21.94
N GLU A 96 104.80 -47.96 -23.05
CA GLU A 96 104.26 -46.75 -23.68
C GLU A 96 102.88 -46.99 -24.34
N LEU A 97 102.68 -48.16 -24.95
CA LEU A 97 101.39 -48.55 -25.54
C LEU A 97 100.28 -48.73 -24.49
N LYS A 98 100.58 -49.27 -23.29
CA LYS A 98 99.58 -49.42 -22.22
C LYS A 98 99.02 -48.06 -21.77
N LYS A 99 99.87 -47.06 -21.56
CA LYS A 99 99.45 -45.71 -21.12
C LYS A 99 98.52 -45.03 -22.13
N LYS A 100 98.78 -45.17 -23.44
CA LYS A 100 97.91 -44.61 -24.49
C LYS A 100 96.51 -45.23 -24.51
N LEU A 101 96.37 -46.53 -24.20
CA LEU A 101 95.08 -47.22 -24.14
C LEU A 101 94.21 -46.81 -22.93
N GLU A 102 94.81 -46.55 -21.77
CA GLU A 102 94.05 -46.12 -20.59
C GLU A 102 93.48 -44.70 -20.74
N LEU A 103 94.24 -43.77 -21.33
CA LEU A 103 93.80 -42.40 -21.54
C LEU A 103 92.57 -42.30 -22.44
N LYS A 104 92.54 -43.09 -23.53
CA LYS A 104 91.39 -43.09 -24.47
C LYS A 104 90.09 -43.54 -23.77
N LYS A 105 90.15 -44.63 -22.99
CA LYS A 105 88.99 -45.14 -22.22
C LYS A 105 88.46 -44.13 -21.20
N LYS A 106 89.33 -43.34 -20.55
CA LYS A 106 88.91 -42.29 -19.60
C LYS A 106 88.19 -41.13 -20.29
N LEU A 107 88.60 -40.75 -21.51
CA LEU A 107 87.97 -39.68 -22.27
C LEU A 107 86.54 -40.04 -22.71
N ASP A 108 86.35 -41.26 -23.22
CA ASP A 108 85.06 -41.72 -23.75
C ASP A 108 83.98 -41.86 -22.65
N LEU A 109 84.38 -42.22 -21.43
CA LEU A 109 83.48 -42.26 -20.27
C LEU A 109 83.00 -40.86 -19.86
N LYS A 110 83.88 -39.86 -19.85
CA LYS A 110 83.50 -38.48 -19.45
C LYS A 110 82.44 -37.91 -20.40
N LYS A 111 82.64 -38.03 -21.72
CA LYS A 111 81.69 -37.55 -22.74
C LYS A 111 80.30 -38.17 -22.62
N LYS A 112 80.21 -39.48 -22.35
CA LYS A 112 78.92 -40.18 -22.16
C LYS A 112 78.15 -39.70 -20.92
N LEU A 113 78.86 -39.36 -19.85
CA LEU A 113 78.27 -38.88 -18.59
C LEU A 113 77.72 -37.45 -18.74
N GLU A 114 78.41 -36.60 -19.51
CA GLU A 114 78.04 -35.21 -19.81
C GLU A 114 76.73 -35.12 -20.61
N LEU A 115 76.64 -35.88 -21.72
CA LEU A 115 75.45 -35.93 -22.58
C LEU A 115 74.19 -36.40 -21.84
N LYS A 116 74.31 -37.41 -20.96
CA LYS A 116 73.17 -37.91 -20.19
C LYS A 116 72.58 -36.84 -19.26
N LYS A 117 73.43 -36.08 -18.57
CA LYS A 117 73.00 -34.97 -17.70
C LYS A 117 72.23 -33.89 -18.46
N GLN A 118 72.66 -33.52 -19.67
CA GLN A 118 71.95 -32.53 -20.49
C GLN A 118 70.56 -33.01 -20.92
N LEU A 119 70.43 -34.28 -21.31
CA LEU A 119 69.13 -34.87 -21.69
C LEU A 119 68.15 -34.89 -20.51
N ASP A 120 68.61 -35.31 -19.33
CA ASP A 120 67.79 -35.41 -18.13
C ASP A 120 67.34 -34.03 -17.60
N LEU A 121 68.17 -32.99 -17.76
CA LEU A 121 67.80 -31.61 -17.45
C LEU A 121 66.73 -31.06 -18.40
N LYS A 122 66.88 -31.26 -19.72
CA LYS A 122 65.90 -30.78 -20.71
C LYS A 122 64.51 -31.37 -20.45
N LYS A 123 64.42 -32.68 -20.21
CA LYS A 123 63.16 -33.38 -19.90
C LYS A 123 62.48 -32.87 -18.63
N LYS A 124 63.24 -32.57 -17.57
CA LYS A 124 62.69 -32.03 -16.31
C LYS A 124 62.06 -30.65 -16.51
N LEU A 125 62.74 -29.77 -17.24
CA LEU A 125 62.27 -28.40 -17.50
C LEU A 125 61.03 -28.38 -18.41
N GLU A 126 60.94 -29.32 -19.34
CA GLU A 126 59.79 -29.51 -20.23
C GLU A 126 58.55 -30.06 -19.48
N LEU A 127 58.75 -30.99 -18.54
CA LEU A 127 57.70 -31.47 -17.63
C LEU A 127 57.20 -30.37 -16.68
N GLN A 128 58.10 -29.56 -16.10
CA GLN A 128 57.71 -28.44 -15.23
C GLN A 128 56.81 -27.42 -15.97
N LYS A 129 57.19 -26.99 -17.17
CA LYS A 129 56.38 -26.06 -17.99
C LYS A 129 55.00 -26.63 -18.33
N ASN A 130 54.91 -27.91 -18.63
CA ASN A 130 53.63 -28.56 -18.95
C ASN A 130 52.72 -28.73 -17.73
N LEU A 131 53.28 -28.98 -16.54
CA LEU A 131 52.52 -28.99 -15.28
C LEU A 131 52.04 -27.57 -14.92
N GLU A 132 52.91 -26.57 -15.05
CA GLU A 132 52.57 -25.17 -14.77
C GLU A 132 51.47 -24.65 -15.69
N LYS A 133 51.52 -24.95 -17.01
CA LYS A 133 50.45 -24.61 -17.95
C LYS A 133 49.11 -25.23 -17.53
N LYS A 134 49.10 -26.51 -17.18
CA LYS A 134 47.88 -27.20 -16.69
C LYS A 134 47.35 -26.58 -15.39
N ALA A 135 48.22 -26.21 -14.46
CA ALA A 135 47.84 -25.54 -13.21
C ALA A 135 47.23 -24.14 -13.47
N ARG A 136 47.85 -23.33 -14.34
CA ARG A 136 47.32 -22.02 -14.77
C ARG A 136 45.95 -22.16 -15.45
N GLU A 137 45.78 -23.12 -16.36
CA GLU A 137 44.48 -23.39 -17.00
C GLU A 137 43.40 -23.86 -16.01
N ALA A 138 43.76 -24.69 -15.02
CA ALA A 138 42.84 -25.11 -13.96
C ALA A 138 42.40 -23.94 -13.08
N ALA A 139 43.35 -23.08 -12.67
CA ALA A 139 43.06 -21.89 -11.88
C ALA A 139 42.13 -20.90 -12.61
N VAL A 140 42.36 -20.65 -13.91
CA VAL A 140 41.48 -19.81 -14.73
C VAL A 140 40.08 -20.42 -14.88
N LYS A 141 39.97 -21.75 -15.01
CA LYS A 141 38.66 -22.45 -15.05
C LYS A 141 37.95 -22.38 -13.70
N ALA A 142 38.66 -22.47 -12.58
CA ALA A 142 38.10 -22.31 -11.23
C ALA A 142 37.57 -20.88 -11.00
N LEU A 143 38.38 -19.85 -11.29
CA LEU A 143 37.98 -18.45 -11.17
C LEU A 143 36.79 -18.08 -12.07
N LYS A 144 36.70 -18.64 -13.28
CA LYS A 144 35.51 -18.47 -14.14
C LYS A 144 34.25 -19.08 -13.51
N ARG A 145 34.35 -20.31 -12.97
CA ARG A 145 33.23 -20.98 -12.27
C ARG A 145 32.78 -20.22 -11.03
N GLN A 146 33.71 -19.73 -10.20
CA GLN A 146 33.40 -18.90 -9.02
C GLN A 146 32.63 -17.63 -9.45
N ARG A 147 33.14 -16.88 -10.44
CA ARG A 147 32.48 -15.68 -10.96
C ARG A 147 31.11 -15.94 -11.59
N GLU A 148 30.86 -17.11 -12.16
CA GLU A 148 29.53 -17.49 -12.64
C GLU A 148 28.56 -17.83 -11.50
N ILE A 149 29.03 -18.52 -10.46
CA ILE A 149 28.24 -18.81 -9.25
C ILE A 149 27.90 -17.50 -8.53
N GLU A 150 28.87 -16.61 -8.32
CA GLU A 150 28.68 -15.27 -7.76
C GLU A 150 27.66 -14.45 -8.57
N LYS A 151 27.77 -14.42 -9.90
CA LYS A 151 26.80 -13.73 -10.77
C LYS A 151 25.40 -14.32 -10.67
N ARG A 152 25.26 -15.65 -10.62
CA ARG A 152 23.96 -16.33 -10.46
C ARG A 152 23.36 -16.05 -9.08
N ALA A 153 24.16 -16.08 -8.01
CA ALA A 153 23.73 -15.75 -6.66
C ALA A 153 23.30 -14.28 -6.54
N ALA A 154 24.08 -13.34 -7.08
CA ALA A 154 23.74 -11.92 -7.11
C ALA A 154 22.48 -11.63 -7.95
N ALA A 155 22.27 -12.33 -9.06
CA ALA A 155 21.05 -12.24 -9.84
C ALA A 155 19.82 -12.79 -9.07
N ALA A 156 19.97 -13.93 -8.40
CA ALA A 156 18.92 -14.52 -7.57
C ALA A 156 18.55 -13.61 -6.38
N ALA A 157 19.55 -13.06 -5.67
CA ALA A 157 19.31 -12.11 -4.57
C ALA A 157 18.58 -10.85 -5.04
N LYS A 158 18.99 -10.25 -6.16
CA LYS A 158 18.28 -9.12 -6.78
C LYS A 158 16.85 -9.50 -7.19
N ALA A 159 16.63 -10.71 -7.72
CA ALA A 159 15.30 -11.17 -8.09
C ALA A 159 14.36 -11.40 -6.88
N GLN A 160 14.88 -11.88 -5.74
CA GLN A 160 14.09 -12.00 -4.51
C GLN A 160 13.74 -10.62 -3.93
N LEU A 161 14.73 -9.72 -3.80
CA LEU A 161 14.51 -8.36 -3.30
C LEU A 161 13.51 -7.57 -4.17
N LEU A 162 13.49 -7.79 -5.49
CA LEU A 162 12.47 -7.22 -6.38
C LEU A 162 11.08 -7.87 -6.21
N LYS A 163 10.99 -9.17 -5.89
CA LYS A 163 9.71 -9.84 -5.55
C LYS A 163 9.17 -9.35 -4.22
N GLU A 164 10.02 -9.17 -3.22
CA GLU A 164 9.67 -8.66 -1.89
C GLU A 164 9.16 -7.22 -1.97
N LYS A 165 9.91 -6.32 -2.63
CA LYS A 165 9.44 -4.94 -2.87
C LYS A 165 8.13 -4.88 -3.66
N LYS A 166 7.89 -5.80 -4.61
CA LYS A 166 6.59 -5.89 -5.30
C LYS A 166 5.46 -6.38 -4.38
N LYS A 167 5.69 -7.40 -3.55
CA LYS A 167 4.71 -7.86 -2.55
C LYS A 167 4.36 -6.75 -1.55
N GLU A 168 5.36 -6.04 -1.05
CA GLU A 168 5.18 -4.93 -0.12
C GLU A 168 4.44 -3.75 -0.75
N ALA A 169 4.81 -3.34 -1.97
CA ALA A 169 4.07 -2.32 -2.70
C ALA A 169 2.59 -2.69 -2.93
N ILE A 170 2.29 -3.97 -3.19
CA ILE A 170 0.91 -4.47 -3.31
C ILE A 170 0.18 -4.42 -1.95
N ARG A 171 0.83 -4.79 -0.83
CA ARG A 171 0.26 -4.65 0.52
C ARG A 171 -0.07 -3.19 0.83
N VAL A 172 0.90 -2.29 0.68
CA VAL A 172 0.73 -0.85 0.95
C VAL A 172 -0.32 -0.22 0.03
N ALA A 173 -0.41 -0.65 -1.24
CA ALA A 173 -1.47 -0.22 -2.14
C ALA A 173 -2.85 -0.71 -1.68
N LYS A 174 -2.97 -1.96 -1.22
CA LYS A 174 -4.23 -2.52 -0.70
C LYS A 174 -4.67 -1.84 0.61
N GLU A 175 -3.75 -1.55 1.52
CA GLU A 175 -4.03 -0.81 2.75
C GLU A 175 -4.45 0.63 2.46
N ARG A 176 -3.75 1.33 1.56
CA ARG A 176 -4.15 2.69 1.10
C ARG A 176 -5.49 2.69 0.37
N ALA A 177 -5.81 1.66 -0.39
CA ALA A 177 -7.12 1.51 -1.03
C ALA A 177 -8.23 1.29 0.01
N LYS A 178 -7.98 0.45 1.03
CA LYS A 178 -8.92 0.22 2.13
C LYS A 178 -9.17 1.51 2.93
N LEU A 179 -8.12 2.19 3.38
CA LEU A 179 -8.24 3.45 4.13
C LEU A 179 -9.01 4.53 3.35
N LYS A 180 -8.85 4.60 2.02
CA LYS A 180 -9.65 5.49 1.16
C LYS A 180 -11.12 5.07 1.07
N ALA A 181 -11.41 3.77 0.99
CA ALA A 181 -12.78 3.26 1.00
C ALA A 181 -13.46 3.53 2.35
N ASP A 182 -12.75 3.26 3.46
CA ASP A 182 -13.19 3.50 4.84
C ASP A 182 -13.51 5.02 5.03
N GLN A 183 -12.63 5.93 4.59
CA GLN A 183 -12.85 7.39 4.60
C GLN A 183 -14.03 7.86 3.73
N ILE A 184 -14.26 7.23 2.58
CA ILE A 184 -15.41 7.54 1.72
C ILE A 184 -16.72 7.07 2.38
N ALA A 185 -16.73 5.87 2.98
CA ALA A 185 -17.87 5.35 3.72
C ALA A 185 -18.22 6.22 4.93
N GLU A 186 -17.23 6.63 5.72
CA GLU A 186 -17.39 7.55 6.85
C GLU A 186 -17.96 8.91 6.40
N ARG A 187 -17.42 9.49 5.32
CA ARG A 187 -17.91 10.77 4.77
C ARG A 187 -19.34 10.66 4.24
N LEU A 188 -19.73 9.52 3.66
CA LEU A 188 -21.10 9.27 3.21
C LEU A 188 -22.05 9.05 4.39
N ALA A 189 -21.64 8.31 5.42
CA ALA A 189 -22.41 8.11 6.64
C ALA A 189 -22.66 9.44 7.37
N LEU A 190 -21.62 10.28 7.53
CA LEU A 190 -21.73 11.62 8.12
C LEU A 190 -22.65 12.54 7.29
N ARG A 191 -22.66 12.40 5.96
CA ARG A 191 -23.60 13.13 5.10
C ARG A 191 -25.03 12.65 5.28
N ALA A 192 -25.26 11.33 5.27
CA ALA A 192 -26.59 10.73 5.48
C ALA A 192 -27.18 11.11 6.85
N ALA A 193 -26.37 11.05 7.92
CA ALA A 193 -26.77 11.50 9.25
C ALA A 193 -27.18 12.97 9.27
N LYS A 194 -26.41 13.86 8.63
CA LYS A 194 -26.74 15.30 8.51
C LYS A 194 -27.93 15.60 7.59
N GLU A 195 -28.26 14.71 6.66
CA GLU A 195 -29.47 14.82 5.83
C GLU A 195 -30.71 14.31 6.60
N GLN A 196 -30.59 13.24 7.40
CA GLN A 196 -31.63 12.78 8.33
C GLN A 196 -31.91 13.79 9.45
N GLU A 197 -30.87 14.36 10.07
CA GLU A 197 -30.98 15.43 11.07
C GLU A 197 -31.77 16.63 10.52
N LYS A 198 -31.45 17.07 9.29
CA LYS A 198 -32.19 18.13 8.60
C LYS A 198 -33.62 17.75 8.26
N GLN A 199 -33.91 16.49 7.94
CA GLN A 199 -35.26 15.99 7.72
C GLN A 199 -36.06 15.99 9.03
N ALA A 200 -35.49 15.53 10.14
CA ALA A 200 -36.11 15.57 11.46
C ALA A 200 -36.41 17.01 11.92
N ILE A 201 -35.47 17.95 11.74
CA ILE A 201 -35.68 19.38 12.05
C ILE A 201 -36.77 20.01 11.18
N LYS A 202 -36.90 19.61 9.90
CA LYS A 202 -38.01 20.04 9.04
C LYS A 202 -39.34 19.48 9.51
N ALA A 203 -39.43 18.17 9.71
CA ALA A 203 -40.64 17.49 10.17
C ALA A 203 -41.13 18.03 11.52
N ALA A 204 -40.22 18.32 12.46
CA ALA A 204 -40.55 18.96 13.74
C ALA A 204 -41.15 20.37 13.55
N ARG A 205 -40.58 21.20 12.68
CA ARG A 205 -41.11 22.54 12.35
C ARG A 205 -42.42 22.51 11.57
N GLU A 206 -42.65 21.47 10.79
CA GLU A 206 -43.90 21.25 10.05
C GLU A 206 -45.00 20.76 11.00
N ALA A 207 -44.69 19.86 11.94
CA ALA A 207 -45.58 19.44 13.01
C ALA A 207 -45.93 20.59 13.98
N GLU A 208 -44.96 21.43 14.36
CA GLU A 208 -45.16 22.64 15.18
C GLU A 208 -46.13 23.61 14.49
N LYS A 209 -45.94 23.85 13.19
CA LYS A 209 -46.86 24.68 12.38
C LYS A 209 -48.26 24.07 12.28
N ALA A 210 -48.36 22.76 12.06
CA ALA A 210 -49.65 22.07 12.00
C ALA A 210 -50.41 22.13 13.33
N ALA A 211 -49.72 21.89 14.45
CA ALA A 211 -50.29 22.02 15.79
C ALA A 211 -50.74 23.46 16.08
N LYS A 212 -49.95 24.48 15.68
CA LYS A 212 -50.34 25.89 15.84
C LYS A 212 -51.52 26.29 14.94
N LEU A 213 -51.65 25.69 13.75
CA LEU A 213 -52.81 25.91 12.88
C LEU A 213 -54.07 25.29 13.48
N ALA A 214 -53.99 24.03 13.94
CA ALA A 214 -55.08 23.30 14.57
C ALA A 214 -55.54 23.97 15.89
N ALA A 215 -54.61 24.49 16.70
CA ALA A 215 -54.94 25.27 17.89
C ALA A 215 -55.73 26.54 17.53
N ARG A 216 -55.30 27.30 16.52
CA ARG A 216 -56.01 28.50 16.04
C ARG A 216 -57.38 28.18 15.42
N GLU A 217 -57.52 27.02 14.77
CA GLU A 217 -58.79 26.55 14.24
C GLU A 217 -59.76 26.13 15.37
N ALA A 218 -59.25 25.45 16.41
CA ALA A 218 -60.03 25.14 17.61
C ALA A 218 -60.44 26.40 18.38
N GLU A 219 -59.55 27.39 18.53
CA GLU A 219 -59.87 28.72 19.10
C GLU A 219 -60.99 29.40 18.31
N ARG A 220 -60.90 29.42 16.96
CA ARG A 220 -61.94 29.99 16.10
C ARG A 220 -63.28 29.25 16.21
N LEU A 221 -63.26 27.91 16.31
CA LEU A 221 -64.48 27.12 16.47
C LEU A 221 -65.12 27.37 17.84
N ALA A 222 -64.32 27.47 18.91
CA ALA A 222 -64.80 27.85 20.24
C ALA A 222 -65.34 29.29 20.28
N GLU A 223 -64.73 30.23 19.53
CA GLU A 223 -65.25 31.60 19.39
C GLU A 223 -66.57 31.65 18.60
N ILE A 224 -66.73 30.81 17.56
CA ILE A 224 -68.01 30.66 16.84
C ILE A 224 -69.08 30.02 17.73
N GLU A 225 -68.71 29.06 18.58
CA GLU A 225 -69.63 28.42 19.52
C GLU A 225 -70.02 29.34 20.68
N ALA A 226 -69.09 30.12 21.22
CA ALA A 226 -69.37 31.15 22.23
C ALA A 226 -70.24 32.29 21.68
N ASN A 227 -70.12 32.63 20.38
CA ASN A 227 -70.96 33.62 19.71
C ASN A 227 -72.30 33.04 19.20
N ARG A 228 -72.57 31.73 19.34
CA ARG A 228 -73.92 31.20 19.13
C ARG A 228 -74.81 31.63 20.29
N LYS A 229 -75.61 32.67 20.04
CA LYS A 229 -76.77 32.99 20.88
C LYS A 229 -77.59 31.72 21.15
N PRO A 230 -78.11 31.51 22.38
CA PRO A 230 -78.89 30.33 22.70
C PRO A 230 -80.08 30.22 21.73
N VAL A 231 -80.23 29.04 21.13
CA VAL A 231 -81.35 28.78 20.21
C VAL A 231 -82.64 28.83 21.02
N ALA A 232 -83.54 29.74 20.65
CA ALA A 232 -84.83 29.91 21.32
C ALA A 232 -85.59 28.57 21.38
N PRO A 233 -86.38 28.31 22.44
CA PRO A 233 -87.08 27.04 22.62
C PRO A 233 -87.97 26.73 21.40
N PRO A 234 -88.06 25.46 20.98
CA PRO A 234 -88.82 25.09 19.79
C PRO A 234 -90.29 25.48 19.95
N LYS A 235 -90.80 26.24 18.97
CA LYS A 235 -92.19 26.70 18.95
C LYS A 235 -93.17 25.51 19.02
N PRO A 236 -94.29 25.64 19.74
CA PRO A 236 -95.29 24.58 19.81
C PRO A 236 -95.86 24.27 18.41
N PRO A 237 -96.06 23.00 18.03
CA PRO A 237 -96.58 22.64 16.71
C PRO A 237 -98.06 23.03 16.59
N ILE A 238 -98.38 23.83 15.56
CA ILE A 238 -99.76 24.25 15.26
C ILE A 238 -100.55 23.07 14.71
N ILE A 239 -101.66 22.72 15.39
CA ILE A 239 -102.57 21.65 14.95
C ILE A 239 -103.55 22.25 13.93
N LYS A 240 -103.26 21.99 12.64
CA LYS A 240 -104.04 22.44 11.49
C LYS A 240 -105.14 21.43 11.14
N GLY A 241 -106.32 21.94 10.80
CA GLY A 241 -107.48 21.17 10.36
C GLY A 241 -107.53 20.95 8.84
N VAL A 242 -108.68 20.45 8.36
CA VAL A 242 -108.94 20.26 6.92
C VAL A 242 -109.14 21.63 6.25
N MET A 243 -108.44 21.87 5.14
CA MET A 243 -108.60 23.07 4.33
C MET A 243 -109.99 23.12 3.68
N GLN A 244 -110.66 24.27 3.77
CA GLN A 244 -111.95 24.56 3.13
C GLN A 244 -111.90 25.97 2.55
N ASP A 245 -112.29 26.15 1.29
CA ASP A 245 -112.39 27.46 0.59
C ASP A 245 -111.14 28.37 0.66
N GLY A 246 -109.95 27.77 0.72
CA GLY A 246 -108.68 28.49 0.90
C GLY A 246 -108.47 29.02 2.33
N ILE A 247 -109.11 28.42 3.31
CA ILE A 247 -108.94 28.69 4.74
C ILE A 247 -108.56 27.37 5.41
N THR A 248 -107.56 27.40 6.30
CA THR A 248 -107.18 26.24 7.13
C THR A 248 -107.48 26.53 8.61
N PRO A 249 -108.62 26.03 9.13
CA PRO A 249 -108.95 26.12 10.55
C PRO A 249 -107.87 25.50 11.43
N THR A 250 -107.74 25.99 12.66
CA THR A 250 -106.82 25.43 13.66
C THR A 250 -107.58 25.19 14.96
N LYS A 251 -106.99 24.42 15.87
CA LYS A 251 -107.64 24.03 17.14
C LYS A 251 -108.22 25.23 17.91
N GLU A 252 -107.55 26.38 17.89
CA GLU A 252 -107.96 27.57 18.66
C GLU A 252 -108.72 28.62 17.82
N PHE A 253 -108.88 28.43 16.50
CA PHE A 253 -109.56 29.37 15.59
C PHE A 253 -110.49 28.65 14.59
N ASN A 254 -111.81 28.79 14.82
CA ASN A 254 -112.88 28.20 14.02
C ASN A 254 -112.93 28.78 12.59
N PHE A 255 -113.46 28.01 11.63
CA PHE A 255 -113.66 28.45 10.23
C PHE A 255 -114.48 29.76 10.13
N GLU A 256 -115.63 29.85 10.82
CA GLU A 256 -116.48 31.05 10.84
C GLU A 256 -115.72 32.31 11.28
N PHE A 257 -114.85 32.17 12.28
CA PHE A 257 -114.01 33.27 12.74
C PHE A 257 -113.01 33.67 11.66
N LEU A 258 -112.27 32.71 11.09
CA LEU A 258 -111.28 32.98 10.04
C LEU A 258 -111.92 33.59 8.78
N LEU A 259 -113.14 33.20 8.42
CA LEU A 259 -113.91 33.80 7.33
C LEU A 259 -114.22 35.27 7.64
N SER A 260 -114.75 35.58 8.83
CA SER A 260 -115.03 36.98 9.23
C SER A 260 -113.76 37.85 9.30
N GLN A 261 -112.60 37.26 9.64
CA GLN A 261 -111.31 37.95 9.61
C GLN A 261 -110.79 38.16 8.18
N ARG A 262 -110.98 37.19 7.28
CA ARG A 262 -110.66 37.33 5.85
C ARG A 262 -111.46 38.45 5.20
N GLU A 263 -112.77 38.53 5.46
CA GLU A 263 -113.64 39.59 4.97
C GLU A 263 -113.22 40.97 5.51
N MET A 264 -112.96 41.06 6.83
CA MET A 264 -112.47 42.28 7.47
C MET A 264 -111.11 42.74 6.90
N LEU A 265 -110.17 41.82 6.68
CA LEU A 265 -108.88 42.09 6.06
C LEU A 265 -109.04 42.60 4.62
N ILE A 266 -109.90 41.98 3.81
CA ILE A 266 -110.16 42.41 2.43
C ILE A 266 -110.82 43.81 2.38
N ALA A 267 -111.73 44.10 3.31
CA ALA A 267 -112.34 45.41 3.44
C ALA A 267 -111.31 46.49 3.84
N GLU A 268 -110.47 46.20 4.85
CA GLU A 268 -109.46 47.16 5.33
C GLU A 268 -108.32 47.35 4.31
N ARG A 269 -107.93 46.30 3.59
CA ARG A 269 -107.01 46.38 2.44
C ARG A 269 -107.51 47.38 1.40
N ARG A 270 -108.81 47.33 1.06
CA ARG A 270 -109.44 48.25 0.11
C ARG A 270 -109.50 49.68 0.66
N ASN A 271 -109.77 49.84 1.96
CA ASN A 271 -109.78 51.12 2.65
C ASN A 271 -108.40 51.79 2.62
N LEU A 272 -107.36 51.09 3.09
CA LEU A 272 -105.99 51.60 3.18
C LEU A 272 -105.34 51.84 1.82
N LEU A 273 -105.56 50.98 0.82
CA LEU A 273 -105.12 51.25 -0.55
C LEU A 273 -105.73 52.56 -1.07
N GLY A 274 -107.05 52.72 -0.90
CA GLY A 274 -107.77 53.94 -1.27
C GLY A 274 -107.45 55.15 -0.38
N GLN A 275 -106.74 55.01 0.74
CA GLN A 275 -106.16 56.12 1.50
C GLN A 275 -104.78 56.48 0.97
N ALA A 276 -103.91 55.49 0.75
CA ALA A 276 -102.58 55.68 0.19
C ALA A 276 -102.61 56.37 -1.18
N ASP A 277 -103.48 55.89 -2.09
CA ASP A 277 -103.61 56.45 -3.44
C ASP A 277 -104.19 57.89 -3.41
N ARG A 278 -104.98 58.25 -2.40
CA ARG A 278 -105.46 59.64 -2.19
C ARG A 278 -104.37 60.55 -1.65
N LEU A 279 -103.72 60.16 -0.55
CA LEU A 279 -102.63 60.92 0.07
C LEU A 279 -101.45 61.13 -0.90
N GLU A 280 -101.15 60.14 -1.75
CA GLU A 280 -100.14 60.28 -2.80
C GLU A 280 -100.59 61.19 -3.95
N SER A 281 -101.89 61.23 -4.28
CA SER A 281 -102.45 62.19 -5.23
C SER A 281 -102.43 63.61 -4.67
N GLU A 282 -102.78 63.79 -3.39
CA GLU A 282 -102.76 65.06 -2.65
C GLU A 282 -101.33 65.60 -2.56
N ALA A 283 -100.37 64.77 -2.14
CA ALA A 283 -98.94 65.12 -2.07
C ALA A 283 -98.29 65.45 -3.43
N ASN A 284 -98.81 64.91 -4.54
CA ASN A 284 -98.35 65.27 -5.88
C ASN A 284 -99.05 66.53 -6.41
N ALA A 285 -100.34 66.72 -6.09
CA ALA A 285 -101.07 67.95 -6.43
C ALA A 285 -100.49 69.19 -5.74
N ILE A 286 -99.91 69.07 -4.53
CA ILE A 286 -99.15 70.17 -3.91
C ILE A 286 -98.01 70.65 -4.83
N VAL A 287 -97.29 69.74 -5.49
CA VAL A 287 -96.21 70.10 -6.43
C VAL A 287 -96.78 70.73 -7.71
N GLU A 288 -97.78 70.10 -8.32
CA GLU A 288 -98.36 70.55 -9.59
C GLU A 288 -98.99 71.95 -9.48
N ASN A 289 -99.60 72.28 -8.33
CA ASN A 289 -100.12 73.62 -8.07
C ASN A 289 -99.02 74.64 -7.66
N SER A 290 -97.84 74.19 -7.23
CA SER A 290 -96.72 75.07 -6.85
C SER A 290 -95.83 75.46 -8.03
N GLU A 291 -95.66 74.60 -9.04
CA GLU A 291 -94.59 74.74 -10.05
C GLU A 291 -94.98 75.57 -11.29
N MET A 292 -95.96 76.49 -11.20
CA MET A 292 -96.33 77.36 -12.33
C MET A 292 -96.76 78.79 -11.97
N GLY A 293 -95.94 79.47 -11.15
CA GLY A 293 -96.00 80.92 -10.94
C GLY A 293 -94.60 81.53 -10.81
N ASP A 294 -94.36 82.67 -11.47
CA ASP A 294 -93.14 83.46 -11.28
C ASP A 294 -93.23 84.18 -9.92
N VAL A 295 -92.80 83.48 -8.87
CA VAL A 295 -92.87 83.96 -7.48
C VAL A 295 -91.92 85.15 -7.28
N GLN A 296 -92.45 86.35 -7.49
CA GLN A 296 -91.75 87.59 -7.18
C GLN A 296 -91.38 87.58 -5.69
N PHE A 297 -90.06 87.64 -5.43
CA PHE A 297 -89.48 87.48 -4.10
C PHE A 297 -89.67 88.76 -3.28
N ASP A 298 -90.89 88.97 -2.81
CA ASP A 298 -91.30 90.01 -1.85
C ASP A 298 -91.40 89.42 -0.43
N ASP A 299 -91.61 90.25 0.59
CA ASP A 299 -91.46 89.91 2.03
C ASP A 299 -92.40 88.79 2.56
N GLU A 300 -93.31 88.24 1.76
CA GLU A 300 -94.25 87.15 2.12
C GLU A 300 -93.75 85.74 1.69
N GLY A 301 -92.51 85.62 1.22
CA GLY A 301 -91.91 84.39 0.65
C GLY A 301 -91.65 83.20 1.60
N GLY A 302 -92.50 82.96 2.61
CA GLY A 302 -92.36 81.88 3.61
C GLY A 302 -93.12 80.58 3.32
N GLU A 303 -94.17 80.60 2.48
CA GLU A 303 -95.14 79.50 2.35
C GLU A 303 -94.57 78.19 1.75
N GLY A 304 -93.41 78.25 1.09
CA GLY A 304 -92.76 77.08 0.49
C GLY A 304 -92.35 76.01 1.52
N ASP A 305 -91.92 76.42 2.71
CA ASP A 305 -91.45 75.49 3.76
C ASP A 305 -92.64 74.68 4.34
N THR A 306 -93.80 75.32 4.50
CA THR A 306 -95.05 74.66 4.90
C THR A 306 -95.54 73.64 3.86
N MET A 307 -95.49 73.97 2.56
CA MET A 307 -95.92 73.04 1.52
C MET A 307 -95.02 71.79 1.42
N VAL A 308 -93.71 71.92 1.70
CA VAL A 308 -92.79 70.77 1.79
C VAL A 308 -93.17 69.87 2.97
N VAL A 309 -93.42 70.45 4.16
CA VAL A 309 -93.78 69.67 5.36
C VAL A 309 -95.12 68.93 5.20
N GLU A 310 -96.13 69.56 4.59
CA GLU A 310 -97.41 68.90 4.31
C GLU A 310 -97.25 67.75 3.31
N ARG A 311 -96.49 67.96 2.22
CA ARG A 311 -96.17 66.91 1.25
C ARG A 311 -95.41 65.74 1.87
N GLU A 312 -94.38 66.00 2.68
CA GLU A 312 -93.61 64.93 3.35
C GLU A 312 -94.46 64.13 4.34
N ARG A 313 -95.38 64.80 5.05
CA ARG A 313 -96.36 64.17 5.92
C ARG A 313 -97.28 63.23 5.14
N ASP A 314 -97.85 63.67 4.03
CA ASP A 314 -98.84 62.87 3.28
C ASP A 314 -98.18 61.69 2.53
N LEU A 315 -96.96 61.88 2.01
CA LEU A 315 -96.13 60.77 1.52
C LEU A 315 -95.79 59.76 2.63
N THR A 316 -95.48 60.22 3.85
CA THR A 316 -95.21 59.34 4.99
C THR A 316 -96.45 58.56 5.42
N LEU A 317 -97.63 59.20 5.44
CA LEU A 317 -98.90 58.56 5.74
C LEU A 317 -99.29 57.54 4.66
N SER A 318 -99.10 57.87 3.37
CA SER A 318 -99.29 56.93 2.26
C SER A 318 -98.36 55.72 2.38
N ALA A 319 -97.07 55.92 2.64
CA ALA A 319 -96.12 54.83 2.86
C ALA A 319 -96.52 53.92 4.04
N SER A 320 -96.97 54.49 5.16
CA SER A 320 -97.48 53.74 6.32
C SER A 320 -98.75 52.94 5.99
N ALA A 321 -99.65 53.48 5.17
CA ALA A 321 -100.83 52.77 4.68
C ALA A 321 -100.45 51.62 3.73
N ARG A 322 -99.49 51.83 2.81
CA ARG A 322 -98.96 50.79 1.91
C ARG A 322 -98.25 49.67 2.68
N GLN A 323 -97.46 49.98 3.72
CA GLN A 323 -96.88 48.96 4.62
C GLN A 323 -97.99 48.15 5.33
N THR A 324 -99.04 48.81 5.81
CA THR A 324 -100.16 48.12 6.49
C THR A 324 -100.92 47.20 5.53
N VAL A 325 -101.03 47.57 4.24
CA VAL A 325 -101.55 46.68 3.18
C VAL A 325 -100.66 45.45 2.96
N GLU A 326 -99.34 45.57 3.05
CA GLU A 326 -98.42 44.42 2.98
C GLU A 326 -98.60 43.50 4.20
N GLU A 327 -98.72 44.05 5.42
CA GLU A 327 -99.02 43.28 6.64
C GLU A 327 -100.38 42.54 6.52
N ILE A 328 -101.37 43.15 5.87
CA ILE A 328 -102.68 42.54 5.58
C ILE A 328 -102.59 41.42 4.54
N ASP A 329 -101.85 41.61 3.44
CA ASP A 329 -101.66 40.56 2.43
C ASP A 329 -100.88 39.37 3.01
N ASP A 330 -99.94 39.61 3.92
CA ASP A 330 -99.26 38.56 4.67
C ASP A 330 -100.16 37.85 5.69
N ALA A 331 -101.11 38.57 6.31
CA ALA A 331 -102.12 37.98 7.17
C ALA A 331 -103.10 37.10 6.38
N LEU A 332 -103.49 37.50 5.17
CA LEU A 332 -104.32 36.70 4.27
C LEU A 332 -103.62 35.37 3.88
N LYS A 333 -102.33 35.42 3.47
CA LYS A 333 -101.53 34.20 3.22
C LYS A 333 -101.52 33.25 4.43
N ARG A 334 -101.45 33.78 5.66
CA ARG A 334 -101.46 32.96 6.89
C ARG A 334 -102.81 32.31 7.18
N ILE A 335 -103.93 32.86 6.67
CA ILE A 335 -105.26 32.22 6.73
C ILE A 335 -105.32 31.03 5.76
N GLU A 336 -104.64 31.12 4.62
CA GLU A 336 -104.51 30.03 3.65
C GLU A 336 -103.60 28.91 4.19
N THR A 337 -102.42 29.25 4.74
CA THR A 337 -101.45 28.25 5.26
C THR A 337 -101.79 27.69 6.65
N GLY A 338 -102.63 28.38 7.43
CA GLY A 338 -103.10 27.90 8.74
C GLY A 338 -102.21 28.32 9.90
N ASP A 339 -101.46 29.40 9.72
CA ASP A 339 -100.58 30.00 10.72
C ASP A 339 -101.15 31.32 11.28
N TYR A 340 -102.35 31.72 10.81
CA TYR A 340 -103.06 32.90 11.28
C TYR A 340 -103.45 32.78 12.75
N GLY A 341 -103.35 33.90 13.47
CA GLY A 341 -103.66 33.96 14.90
C GLY A 341 -102.60 33.32 15.80
N TYR A 342 -101.44 32.91 15.28
CA TYR A 342 -100.27 32.48 16.08
C TYR A 342 -99.13 33.48 15.92
N SER A 343 -98.35 33.67 17.00
CA SER A 343 -97.25 34.63 16.99
C SER A 343 -96.05 34.18 16.16
N GLY A 344 -95.54 35.10 15.34
CA GLY A 344 -94.28 34.93 14.62
C GLY A 344 -93.05 34.78 15.55
N ARG A 345 -93.15 35.17 16.82
CA ARG A 345 -92.05 35.16 17.80
C ARG A 345 -92.10 33.93 18.70
N SER A 346 -93.13 33.78 19.55
CA SER A 346 -93.27 32.63 20.47
C SER A 346 -94.00 31.41 19.89
N GLY A 347 -94.81 31.58 18.84
CA GLY A 347 -95.74 30.54 18.36
C GLY A 347 -96.97 30.34 19.26
N LEU A 348 -97.18 31.19 20.27
CA LEU A 348 -98.39 31.16 21.11
C LEU A 348 -99.62 31.74 20.36
N PRO A 349 -100.85 31.30 20.67
CA PRO A 349 -102.06 31.85 20.09
C PRO A 349 -102.31 33.30 20.56
N ILE A 350 -102.65 34.16 19.61
CA ILE A 350 -102.97 35.57 19.81
C ILE A 350 -104.43 35.68 20.29
N PRO A 351 -104.75 36.47 21.33
CA PRO A 351 -106.12 36.62 21.81
C PRO A 351 -107.10 37.07 20.71
N ARG A 352 -108.25 36.37 20.59
CA ARG A 352 -109.29 36.65 19.58
C ARG A 352 -109.77 38.11 19.59
N GLU A 353 -109.79 38.75 20.77
CA GLU A 353 -110.16 40.17 20.93
C GLU A 353 -109.16 41.13 20.28
N ARG A 354 -107.85 40.81 20.34
CA ARG A 354 -106.79 41.58 19.69
C ARG A 354 -106.87 41.45 18.17
N LEU A 355 -107.17 40.25 17.65
CA LEU A 355 -107.39 40.03 16.21
C LEU A 355 -108.63 40.79 15.72
N LYS A 356 -109.74 40.79 16.47
CA LYS A 356 -110.93 41.61 16.16
C LYS A 356 -110.67 43.12 16.10
N ALA A 357 -109.64 43.61 16.78
CA ALA A 357 -109.27 45.03 16.79
C ALA A 357 -108.17 45.40 15.77
N LEU A 358 -107.23 44.47 15.51
CA LEU A 358 -106.10 44.62 14.58
C LEU A 358 -105.84 43.29 13.87
N PRO A 359 -106.64 42.92 12.84
CA PRO A 359 -106.66 41.57 12.29
C PRO A 359 -105.38 41.16 11.55
N TRP A 360 -104.51 42.11 11.20
CA TRP A 360 -103.21 41.83 10.57
C TRP A 360 -102.06 41.59 11.58
N THR A 361 -102.31 41.67 12.90
CA THR A 361 -101.23 41.62 13.88
C THR A 361 -100.58 40.24 14.04
N THR A 362 -99.25 40.22 14.06
CA THR A 362 -98.40 39.02 13.97
C THR A 362 -97.74 38.60 15.30
N GLU A 363 -98.00 39.33 16.38
CA GLU A 363 -97.38 39.16 17.71
C GLU A 363 -98.40 39.36 18.85
N LEU A 364 -98.12 38.83 20.04
CA LEU A 364 -98.86 39.15 21.27
C LEU A 364 -98.61 40.59 21.75
N VAL A 365 -99.48 41.10 22.62
CA VAL A 365 -99.30 42.39 23.30
C VAL A 365 -97.96 42.46 24.04
N GLN A 366 -97.63 41.40 24.79
CA GLN A 366 -96.41 41.29 25.58
C GLN A 366 -95.13 41.24 24.74
N GLU A 367 -95.21 40.76 23.50
CA GLU A 367 -94.07 40.69 22.57
C GLU A 367 -93.82 42.03 21.90
N ARG A 368 -94.89 42.66 21.38
CA ARG A 368 -94.83 43.98 20.70
C ARG A 368 -94.46 45.12 21.67
N ALA A 369 -94.84 44.99 22.95
CA ALA A 369 -94.37 45.88 24.02
C ALA A 369 -93.04 45.41 24.68
N GLY A 370 -92.58 44.19 24.38
CA GLY A 370 -91.55 43.46 25.13
C GLY A 370 -90.10 43.84 24.80
N GLY A 371 -89.84 45.01 24.22
CA GLY A 371 -88.51 45.45 23.80
C GLY A 371 -87.49 45.68 24.93
N ILE A 372 -87.91 45.55 26.20
CA ILE A 372 -87.12 45.94 27.39
C ILE A 372 -86.70 44.74 28.26
N GLY A 373 -87.29 43.55 28.14
CA GLY A 373 -86.90 42.42 29.00
C GLY A 373 -87.65 41.10 28.82
N SER A 374 -87.33 40.35 27.78
CA SER A 374 -87.62 38.90 27.69
C SER A 374 -86.63 38.24 26.72
N TYR A 375 -85.67 37.50 27.30
CA TYR A 375 -84.63 36.70 26.67
C TYR A 375 -84.54 35.36 27.39
#